data_AF-A0A258I4P1-F1
#
_entry.id   AF-A0A258I4P1-F1
#
_cell.length_a   1.000
_cell.length_b   1.000
_cell.length_c   1.000
_cell.angle_alpha   90.00
_cell.angle_beta   90.00
_cell.angle_gamma   90.00
#
_symmetry.space_group_name_H-M   'P 1'
#
loop_
_entity.id
_entity.type
_entity.pdbx_description
1 polymer ?
#
loop_
_entity_poly.entity_id
_entity_poly.type
_entity_poly.pdbx_seq_one_letter_code
_entity_poly.pdbx_strand_id
1 'polypeptide(L)' 'MSERLADSALRLCGEVCRALGWHPQEFWQVTPAELSCIFTNHDGSPAQGITRGDLAALLEQDRHE' A
#
# COMPACT_ATOMS: atom_id res chain seq x y z
N MET A 1 17.90 -15.16 8.12
CA MET A 1 17.10 -13.97 8.53
C MET A 1 17.08 -12.91 7.41
N SER A 2 18.23 -12.53 6.85
CA SER A 2 18.31 -11.49 5.81
C SER A 2 17.61 -11.81 4.49
N GLU A 3 17.54 -13.08 4.08
CA GLU A 3 16.90 -13.47 2.81
C GLU A 3 15.38 -13.19 2.81
N ARG A 4 14.69 -13.46 3.93
CA ARG A 4 13.26 -13.15 4.07
C ARG A 4 12.99 -11.65 4.08
N LEU A 5 13.91 -10.88 4.64
CA LEU A 5 13.82 -9.42 4.64
C LEU A 5 14.02 -8.87 3.22
N ALA A 6 15.02 -9.37 2.50
CA ALA A 6 15.29 -8.98 1.12
C ALA A 6 14.10 -9.29 0.19
N ASP A 7 13.50 -10.49 0.30
CA ASP A 7 12.31 -10.85 -0.49
C ASP A 7 11.12 -9.94 -0.18
N SER A 8 10.89 -9.65 1.10
CA SER A 8 9.82 -8.74 1.54
C SER A 8 10.05 -7.30 1.04
N ALA A 9 11.29 -6.82 1.09
CA ALA A 9 11.65 -5.48 0.63
C ALA A 9 11.47 -5.33 -0.89
N LEU A 10 11.80 -6.36 -1.68
CA LEU A 10 11.59 -6.36 -3.13
C LEU A 10 10.10 -6.35 -3.49
N ARG A 11 9.28 -7.14 -2.80
CA ARG A 11 7.82 -7.13 -2.98
C ARG A 11 7.26 -5.75 -2.66
N LEU A 12 7.65 -5.18 -1.52
CA LEU A 12 7.20 -3.85 -1.11
C LEU A 12 7.62 -2.77 -2.11
N CYS A 13 8.86 -2.82 -2.61
CA CYS A 13 9.33 -1.91 -3.66
C CYS A 13 8.41 -1.94 -4.89
N GLY A 14 8.05 -3.14 -5.37
CA GLY A 14 7.15 -3.30 -6.51
C GLY A 14 5.76 -2.73 -6.27
N GLU A 15 5.16 -3.01 -5.12
CA GLU A 15 3.83 -2.50 -4.76
C GLU A 15 3.81 -0.98 -4.60
N VAL A 16 4.80 -0.41 -3.90
CA VAL A 16 4.91 1.04 -3.69
C VAL A 16 5.15 1.79 -5.01
N CYS A 17 6.04 1.27 -5.88
CA CYS A 17 6.29 1.88 -7.18
C CYS A 17 5.04 1.88 -8.07
N ARG A 18 4.22 0.81 -8.02
CA ARG A 18 2.94 0.76 -8.75
C ARG A 18 1.90 1.72 -8.19
N ALA A 19 1.78 1.80 -6.86
CA ALA A 19 0.79 2.63 -6.21
C ALA A 19 1.09 4.14 -6.35
N LEU A 20 2.37 4.52 -6.23
CA LEU A 20 2.79 5.92 -6.21
C LEU A 20 3.38 6.41 -7.55
N GLY A 21 3.58 5.52 -8.52
CA GLY A 21 4.24 5.83 -9.80
C GLY A 21 5.74 6.11 -9.67
N TRP A 22 6.36 5.67 -8.59
CA TRP A 22 7.78 5.91 -8.31
C TRP A 22 8.70 5.03 -9.17
N HIS A 23 9.89 5.55 -9.47
CA HIS A 23 11.00 4.71 -9.93
C HIS A 23 11.57 3.90 -8.75
N PRO A 24 12.05 2.65 -8.94
CA PRO A 24 12.60 1.84 -7.84
C PRO A 24 13.68 2.52 -7.00
N GLN A 25 14.44 3.44 -7.59
CA GLN A 25 15.45 4.21 -6.87
C GLN A 25 14.87 5.09 -5.75
N GLU A 26 13.65 5.61 -5.92
CA GLU A 26 13.00 6.45 -4.92
C GLU A 26 12.66 5.64 -3.65
N PHE A 27 12.18 4.41 -3.84
CA PHE A 27 11.90 3.50 -2.72
C PHE A 27 13.14 3.24 -1.84
N TRP A 28 14.32 3.08 -2.46
CA TRP A 28 15.56 2.83 -1.72
C TRP A 28 16.18 4.08 -1.08
N GLN A 29 15.73 5.28 -1.47
CA GLN A 29 16.15 6.54 -0.86
C GLN A 29 15.25 6.96 0.31
N VAL A 30 13.97 6.54 0.28
CA VAL A 30 12.99 6.83 1.32
C VAL A 30 13.23 5.97 2.56
N THR A 31 13.11 6.57 3.74
CA THR A 31 13.19 5.85 5.01
C THR A 31 11.90 5.10 5.33
N PRO A 32 11.94 4.02 6.14
CA PRO A 32 10.73 3.31 6.56
C PRO A 32 9.72 4.20 7.31
N ALA A 33 10.19 5.22 8.03
CA ALA A 33 9.33 6.16 8.74
C ALA A 33 8.57 7.09 7.77
N GLU A 34 9.26 7.64 6.78
CA GLU A 34 8.65 8.44 5.73
C GLU A 34 7.64 7.60 4.92
N LEU A 35 8.00 6.36 4.59
CA LEU A 35 7.10 5.44 3.91
C LEU A 35 5.84 5.16 4.75
N SER A 36 5.99 5.00 6.06
CA SER A 36 4.84 4.82 6.97
C SER A 36 3.93 6.05 6.99
N CYS A 37 4.49 7.27 6.95
CA CYS A 37 3.72 8.50 6.89
C CYS A 37 2.83 8.59 5.64
N ILE A 38 3.28 8.06 4.49
CA ILE A 38 2.51 8.06 3.24
C ILE A 38 1.25 7.18 3.36
N PHE A 39 1.34 6.06 4.07
CA PHE A 39 0.24 5.10 4.23
C PHE A 39 -0.54 5.27 5.55
N THR A 40 -0.35 6.40 6.24
CA THR A 40 -1.09 6.73 7.47
C THR A 40 -2.12 7.81 7.18
N ASN A 41 -3.32 7.68 7.74
CA ASN A 41 -4.37 8.68 7.64
C ASN A 41 -3.98 9.98 8.39
N HIS A 42 -4.70 11.07 8.12
CA HIS A 42 -4.44 12.36 8.77
C HIS A 42 -4.55 12.33 10.30
N ASP A 43 -5.39 11.44 10.83
CA ASP A 43 -5.58 11.23 12.28
C ASP A 43 -4.52 10.31 12.92
N GLY A 44 -3.54 9.84 12.14
CA GLY A 44 -2.48 8.95 12.61
C GLY A 44 -2.86 7.47 12.63
N SER A 45 -4.08 7.12 12.23
CA SER A 45 -4.48 5.71 12.09
C SER A 45 -3.88 5.09 10.82
N PRO A 46 -3.55 3.78 10.81
CA PRO A 46 -3.09 3.13 9.59
C PRO A 46 -4.20 3.19 8.53
N ALA A 47 -3.86 3.55 7.29
CA ALA A 47 -4.82 3.57 6.21
C ALA A 47 -5.38 2.16 6.00
N GLN A 48 -6.70 2.01 6.11
CA GLN A 48 -7.38 0.74 5.87
C GLN A 48 -7.79 0.69 4.40
N GLY A 49 -7.37 -0.36 3.71
CA GLY A 49 -7.89 -0.66 2.38
C GLY A 49 -9.35 -1.12 2.43
N ILE A 50 -10.01 -1.10 1.29
CA ILE A 50 -11.35 -1.67 1.14
C ILE A 50 -11.33 -3.18 1.39
N THR A 51 -12.27 -3.69 2.18
CA THR A 51 -12.38 -5.14 2.39
C THR A 51 -13.10 -5.81 1.22
N ARG A 52 -13.03 -7.14 1.13
CA ARG A 52 -13.84 -7.88 0.16
C ARG A 52 -15.35 -7.69 0.37
N GLY A 53 -15.78 -7.52 1.62
CA GLY A 53 -17.19 -7.26 1.95
C GLY A 53 -17.65 -5.90 1.43
N ASP A 54 -16.83 -4.87 1.66
CA ASP A 54 -17.09 -3.51 1.17
C ASP A 54 -17.14 -3.48 -0.36
N LEU A 55 -16.21 -4.15 -1.04
CA LEU A 55 -16.22 -4.26 -2.50
C LEU A 55 -17.48 -4.97 -3.00
N ALA A 56 -17.89 -6.07 -2.36
CA ALA A 56 -19.10 -6.78 -2.74
C ALA A 56 -20.36 -5.91 -2.57
N ALA A 57 -20.42 -5.11 -1.51
CA ALA A 57 -21.51 -4.17 -1.28
C ALA A 57 -21.58 -3.08 -2.36
N LEU A 58 -20.42 -2.51 -2.76
CA LEU A 58 -20.37 -1.52 -3.85
C LEU A 58 -20.85 -2.10 -5.19
N LEU A 59 -20.44 -3.34 -5.51
CA LEU A 59 -20.86 -4.03 -6.73
C LEU A 59 -22.35 -4.41 -6.73
N GLU A 60 -22.94 -4.65 -5.56
CA GLU A 60 -24.38 -4.88 -5.46
C GLU A 60 -25.13 -3.56 -5.66
N GLN A 61 -24.67 -2.46 -5.08
CA GLN A 61 -25.30 -1.14 -5.26
C GLN A 61 -25.33 -0.72 -6.73
N ASP A 62 -24.21 -0.83 -7.46
CA ASP A 62 -24.10 -0.52 -8.90
C ASP A 62 -25.08 -1.34 -9.77
N ARG A 63 -25.43 -2.56 -9.36
CA ARG A 63 -26.35 -3.43 -10.10
C ARG A 63 -27.82 -3.02 -9.97
N HIS A 64 -28.17 -2.28 -8.91
CA HIS A 64 -29.55 -1.82 -8.65
C HIS A 64 -29.78 -0.37 -9.09
N GLU A 65 -28.78 0.28 -9.68
CA GLU A 65 -28.85 1.60 -10.34
C GLU A 65 -29.05 1.46 -11.86
#